data_AF-A0A8J6NK08-F1
#
_entry.id   AF-A0A8J6NK08-F1
#
_cell.length_a   1.000
_cell.length_b   1.000
_cell.length_c   1.000
_cell.angle_alpha   90.00
_cell.angle_beta   90.00
_cell.angle_gamma   90.00
#
_symmetry.space_group_name_H-M   'P 1'
#
loop_
_entity.id
_entity.type
_entity.pdbx_description
1 polymer ?
#
loop_
_entity_poly.entity_id
_entity_poly.type
_entity_poly.pdbx_seq_one_letter_code
_entity_poly.pdbx_strand_id
1 'polypeptide(L)'
;MPDKKKPEIKEKAIRLIWDSPEGLPAYANQIQVTHAGGNDFHIYFGYVAPPLTHGLTEEEIEEMPDKLSIKPLTNIVITPDMMRAIVQVLSDNLDKYDEREKGKDK
;
A
#
# COMPACT_ATOMS: atom_id res chain seq x y z
N MET A 1 16.65 -56.05 -4.17
CA MET A 1 16.95 -54.79 -3.45
C MET A 1 15.60 -54.21 -3.02
N PRO A 2 15.34 -53.95 -1.73
CA PRO A 2 14.03 -53.48 -1.30
C PRO A 2 13.83 -52.01 -1.68
N ASP A 3 12.75 -51.74 -2.42
CA ASP A 3 12.25 -50.42 -2.75
C ASP A 3 12.07 -49.58 -1.49
N LYS A 4 12.92 -48.56 -1.32
CA LYS A 4 12.73 -47.53 -0.29
C LYS A 4 11.52 -46.69 -0.70
N LYS A 5 10.35 -47.00 -0.11
CA LYS A 5 9.15 -46.16 -0.19
C LYS A 5 9.53 -44.70 0.11
N LYS A 6 9.34 -43.82 -0.89
CA LYS A 6 9.48 -42.37 -0.71
C LYS A 6 8.53 -41.94 0.42
N PRO A 7 8.98 -41.15 1.40
CA PRO A 7 8.11 -40.71 2.48
C PRO A 7 6.97 -39.86 1.89
N GLU A 8 5.73 -40.25 2.19
CA GLU A 8 4.54 -39.48 1.86
C GLU A 8 4.54 -38.19 2.69
N ILE A 9 4.74 -37.07 2.01
CA ILE A 9 4.65 -35.74 2.62
C ILE A 9 3.16 -35.49 2.89
N LYS A 10 2.75 -35.58 4.16
CA LYS A 10 1.39 -35.18 4.57
C LYS A 10 1.29 -33.67 4.46
N GLU A 11 0.51 -33.20 3.48
CA GLU A 11 0.17 -31.78 3.34
C GLU A 11 -0.58 -31.31 4.59
N LYS A 12 -0.10 -30.23 5.21
CA LYS A 12 -0.71 -29.61 6.39
C LYS A 12 -1.28 -28.26 5.99
N ALA A 13 -2.60 -28.10 6.12
CA ALA A 13 -3.25 -26.81 5.91
C ALA A 13 -2.81 -25.83 7.00
N ILE A 14 -2.25 -24.68 6.60
CA ILE A 14 -1.87 -23.59 7.48
C ILE A 14 -2.89 -22.46 7.30
N ARG A 15 -3.54 -22.06 8.40
CA ARG A 15 -4.45 -20.92 8.40
C ARG A 15 -3.65 -19.65 8.58
N LEU A 16 -3.84 -18.69 7.68
CA LEU A 16 -3.30 -17.33 7.82
C LEU A 16 -4.23 -16.52 8.73
N ILE A 17 -3.65 -15.85 9.71
CA ILE A 17 -4.34 -14.91 10.59
C ILE A 17 -3.63 -13.56 10.50
N TRP A 18 -4.40 -12.48 10.55
CA TRP A 18 -3.86 -11.13 10.70
C TRP A 18 -3.58 -10.91 12.18
N ASP A 19 -2.30 -10.74 12.54
CA ASP A 19 -1.91 -10.39 13.90
C ASP A 19 -2.10 -8.88 14.14
N SER A 20 -2.20 -8.45 15.40
CA SER A 20 -2.26 -7.04 15.74
C SER A 20 -0.89 -6.39 15.51
N PRO A 21 -0.77 -5.42 14.59
CA PRO A 21 0.52 -4.83 14.29
C PRO A 21 0.93 -3.85 15.39
N GLU A 22 1.93 -4.21 16.20
CA GLU A 22 2.63 -3.22 17.03
C GLU A 22 3.37 -2.23 16.13
N GLY A 23 3.11 -0.93 16.28
CA GLY A 23 3.81 0.13 15.54
C GLY A 23 3.11 0.65 14.26
N LEU A 24 1.84 0.30 14.03
CA LEU A 24 1.00 0.93 12.99
C LEU A 24 -0.07 1.84 13.63
N PRO A 25 -0.47 2.95 12.96
CA PRO A 25 -0.27 3.24 11.54
C PRO A 25 0.75 4.35 11.23
N ALA A 26 1.53 4.17 10.15
CA ALA A 26 2.25 5.27 9.49
C ALA A 26 1.29 5.99 8.54
N TYR A 27 1.13 7.31 8.70
CA TYR A 27 0.28 8.13 7.84
C TYR A 27 0.98 8.40 6.49
N ALA A 28 0.47 7.82 5.41
CA ALA A 28 0.88 8.10 4.06
C ALA A 28 -0.16 8.98 3.36
N ASN A 29 0.28 10.07 2.74
CA ASN A 29 -0.57 10.94 1.91
C ASN A 29 -0.15 10.95 0.44
N GLN A 30 0.89 10.20 0.07
CA GLN A 30 1.35 10.02 -1.30
C GLN A 30 1.43 8.52 -1.61
N ILE A 31 1.02 8.14 -2.82
CA ILE A 31 1.19 6.80 -3.37
C ILE A 31 1.79 6.89 -4.76
N GLN A 32 2.77 6.05 -5.05
CA GLN A 32 3.37 5.93 -6.37
C GLN A 32 3.46 4.46 -6.76
N VAL A 33 2.96 4.13 -7.95
CA VAL A 33 3.07 2.78 -8.51
C VAL A 33 3.97 2.84 -9.74
N THR A 34 4.97 1.98 -9.79
CA THR A 34 5.91 1.90 -10.92
C THR A 34 6.21 0.47 -11.30
N HIS A 35 6.70 0.29 -12.53
CA HIS A 35 7.25 -0.97 -13.03
C HIS A 35 8.71 -0.71 -13.34
N ALA A 36 9.59 -0.95 -12.37
CA ALA A 36 11.02 -0.63 -12.50
C ALA A 36 11.72 -1.67 -13.40
N GLY A 37 11.48 -1.61 -14.71
CA GLY A 37 12.24 -2.34 -15.73
C GLY A 37 12.11 -3.87 -15.71
N GLY A 38 11.16 -4.43 -14.97
CA GLY A 38 10.91 -5.88 -14.85
C GLY A 38 9.42 -6.21 -14.89
N ASN A 39 9.08 -7.45 -14.50
CA ASN A 39 7.70 -7.93 -14.45
C ASN A 39 6.96 -7.57 -13.15
N ASP A 40 7.65 -7.06 -12.14
CA ASP A 40 7.06 -6.76 -10.83
C ASP A 40 6.61 -5.29 -10.72
N PHE A 41 5.59 -5.08 -9.90
CA PHE A 41 5.08 -3.77 -9.52
C PHE A 41 5.71 -3.33 -8.21
N HIS A 42 6.09 -2.05 -8.15
CA HIS A 42 6.58 -1.39 -6.94
C HIS A 42 5.55 -0.36 -6.50
N ILE A 43 5.02 -0.52 -5.29
CA ILE A 43 4.05 0.40 -4.68
C ILE A 43 4.77 1.12 -3.53
N TYR A 44 5.04 2.39 -3.73
CA TYR A 44 5.62 3.27 -2.71
C TYR A 44 4.51 4.03 -2.00
N PHE A 45 4.52 3.99 -0.67
CA PHE A 45 3.74 4.90 0.16
C PHE A 45 4.68 5.93 0.75
N GLY A 46 4.30 7.19 0.64
CA GLY A 46 5.11 8.31 1.07
C GLY A 46 4.33 9.31 1.91
N TYR A 47 5.09 10.12 2.63
CA TYR A 47 4.61 11.28 3.35
C TYR A 47 5.30 12.53 2.83
N VAL A 48 4.51 13.55 2.54
CA VAL A 48 5.00 14.92 2.35
C VAL A 48 4.22 15.84 3.28
N ALA A 49 4.93 16.65 4.06
CA ALA A 49 4.30 17.70 4.85
C ALA A 49 3.91 18.85 3.90
N PRO A 50 2.63 19.24 3.83
CA PRO A 50 2.24 20.41 3.06
C PRO A 50 2.95 21.66 3.61
N PRO A 51 3.43 22.57 2.76
CA PRO A 51 4.03 23.80 3.23
C PRO A 51 2.97 24.66 3.93
N LEU A 52 3.33 25.23 5.08
CA LEU A 52 2.48 26.17 5.80
C LEU A 52 2.65 27.54 5.16
N THR A 53 1.64 27.97 4.40
CA THR A 53 1.67 29.26 3.67
C THR A 53 0.87 30.36 4.34
N HIS A 54 0.18 30.06 5.44
CA HIS A 54 -0.66 31.03 6.13
C HIS A 54 0.19 32.07 6.89
N GLY A 55 0.02 33.35 6.55
CA GLY A 55 0.71 34.46 7.20
C GLY A 55 2.09 34.79 6.62
N LEU A 56 2.51 34.12 5.54
CA LEU A 56 3.71 34.48 4.81
C LEU A 56 3.51 35.75 3.98
N THR A 57 4.56 36.55 3.87
CA THR A 57 4.68 37.70 2.97
C THR A 57 4.95 37.25 1.52
N GLU A 58 4.78 38.15 0.55
CA GLU A 58 5.05 37.84 -0.86
C GLU A 58 6.52 37.44 -1.10
N GLU A 59 7.48 38.11 -0.45
CA GLU A 59 8.91 37.76 -0.50
C GLU A 59 9.18 36.35 0.06
N GLU A 60 8.55 35.98 1.18
CA GLU A 60 8.72 34.65 1.78
C GLU A 60 8.09 33.53 0.93
N ILE A 61 7.06 33.85 0.14
CA ILE A 61 6.48 32.93 -0.84
C ILE A 61 7.44 32.75 -2.03
N GLU A 62 8.09 33.83 -2.50
CA GLU A 62 9.10 33.75 -3.56
C GLU A 62 10.36 32.96 -3.15
N GLU A 63 10.71 32.96 -1.86
CA GLU A 63 11.81 32.16 -1.31
C GLU A 63 11.46 30.67 -1.07
N MET A 64 10.22 30.26 -1.32
CA MET A 64 9.81 28.86 -1.13
C MET A 64 10.57 27.91 -2.07
N PRO A 65 10.87 26.69 -1.62
CA PRO A 65 11.54 25.72 -2.46
C PRO A 65 10.67 25.29 -3.64
N ASP A 66 11.23 25.32 -4.85
CA ASP A 66 10.58 24.82 -6.08
C ASP A 66 10.20 23.33 -6.04
N LYS A 67 10.76 22.58 -5.08
CA LYS A 67 10.61 21.14 -4.97
C LYS A 67 10.42 20.73 -3.52
N LEU A 68 9.42 19.88 -3.29
CA LEU A 68 9.22 19.17 -2.04
C LEU A 68 9.60 17.71 -2.21
N SER A 69 10.36 17.17 -1.25
CA SER A 69 10.75 15.78 -1.25
C SER A 69 9.72 14.94 -0.50
N ILE A 70 9.21 13.90 -1.17
CA ILE A 70 8.34 12.91 -0.54
C ILE A 70 9.23 11.95 0.26
N LYS A 71 8.94 11.78 1.55
CA LYS A 71 9.61 10.79 2.41
C LYS A 71 8.97 9.42 2.16
N PRO A 72 9.72 8.41 1.67
CA PRO A 72 9.20 7.05 1.56
C PRO A 72 8.96 6.47 2.95
N LEU A 73 7.78 5.90 3.18
CA LEU A 73 7.41 5.20 4.42
C LEU A 73 7.50 3.70 4.25
N THR A 74 7.04 3.18 3.11
CA THR A 74 7.19 1.77 2.76
C THR A 74 7.22 1.57 1.25
N ASN A 75 7.78 0.44 0.82
CA ASN A 75 7.78 -0.03 -0.55
C ASN A 75 7.35 -1.49 -0.57
N ILE A 76 6.30 -1.79 -1.34
CA ILE A 76 5.79 -3.14 -1.53
C ILE A 76 6.08 -3.56 -2.96
N VAL A 77 6.85 -4.63 -3.12
CA VAL A 77 7.14 -5.23 -4.43
C VAL A 77 6.28 -6.47 -4.60
N ILE A 78 5.52 -6.53 -5.69
CA ILE A 78 4.55 -7.59 -5.94
C ILE A 78 4.53 -8.02 -7.41
N THR A 79 4.19 -9.28 -7.63
CA THR A 79 3.94 -9.81 -8.98
C THR A 79 2.67 -9.19 -9.61
N PRO A 80 2.50 -9.26 -10.95
CA PRO A 80 1.30 -8.81 -11.64
C PRO A 80 0.00 -9.44 -11.14
N ASP A 81 0.01 -10.74 -10.86
CA ASP A 81 -1.19 -11.46 -10.40
C ASP A 81 -1.63 -10.96 -9.03
N MET A 82 -0.67 -10.72 -8.13
CA MET A 82 -0.94 -10.11 -6.84
C MET A 82 -1.46 -8.67 -6.97
N MET A 83 -0.92 -7.89 -7.91
CA MET A 83 -1.42 -6.53 -8.15
C MET A 83 -2.89 -6.54 -8.60
N ARG A 84 -3.27 -7.45 -9.51
CA ARG A 84 -4.66 -7.62 -9.91
C ARG A 84 -5.56 -7.97 -8.72
N ALA A 85 -5.10 -8.87 -7.85
CA ALA A 85 -5.82 -9.25 -6.64
C ALA A 85 -5.97 -8.05 -5.68
N ILE A 86 -4.93 -7.24 -5.48
CA ILE A 86 -4.99 -6.03 -4.65
C ILE A 86 -6.01 -5.04 -5.21
N VAL A 87 -5.97 -4.76 -6.51
CA VAL A 87 -6.93 -3.84 -7.15
C VAL A 87 -8.35 -4.33 -6.91
N GLN A 88 -8.63 -5.62 -7.11
CA GLN A 88 -9.96 -6.18 -6.87
C GLN A 88 -10.40 -6.00 -5.41
N VAL A 89 -9.55 -6.35 -4.45
CA VAL A 89 -9.88 -6.24 -3.02
C VAL A 89 -10.14 -4.79 -2.60
N LEU A 90 -9.36 -3.85 -3.13
CA LEU A 90 -9.54 -2.42 -2.85
C LEU A 90 -10.84 -1.89 -3.47
N SER A 91 -11.13 -2.24 -4.73
CA SER A 91 -12.39 -1.87 -5.39
C SER A 91 -13.60 -2.43 -4.66
N ASP A 92 -13.61 -3.72 -4.33
CA ASP A 92 -14.70 -4.36 -3.59
C ASP A 92 -14.93 -3.74 -2.22
N ASN A 93 -13.85 -3.29 -1.57
CA ASN A 93 -13.94 -2.64 -0.27
C ASN A 93 -14.53 -1.22 -0.38
N LEU A 94 -14.09 -0.47 -1.38
CA LEU A 94 -14.60 0.88 -1.66
C LEU A 94 -16.09 0.84 -2.00
N ASP A 95 -16.52 -0.09 -2.86
CA ASP A 95 -17.93 -0.24 -3.23
C ASP A 95 -18.80 -0.50 -2.00
N LYS A 96 -18.38 -1.42 -1.12
CA LYS A 96 -19.08 -1.71 0.14
C LYS A 96 -19.14 -0.51 1.08
N TYR A 97 -18.09 0.30 1.10
CA TYR A 97 -18.06 1.53 1.90
C TYR A 97 -19.11 2.52 1.36
N ASP A 98 -19.13 2.75 0.05
CA ASP A 98 -20.05 3.69 -0.60
C ASP A 98 -21.52 3.26 -0.48
N GLU A 99 -21.81 1.98 -0.61
CA GLU A 99 -23.15 1.43 -0.37
C GLU A 99 -23.64 1.72 1.05
N ARG A 100 -22.75 1.57 2.04
CA ARG A 100 -23.06 1.86 3.44
C ARG A 100 -23.31 3.35 3.68
N GLU A 101 -22.53 4.23 3.06
CA GLU A 101 -22.74 5.67 3.20
C GLU A 101 -24.05 6.12 2.53
N LYS A 102 -24.36 5.63 1.32
CA LYS A 102 -25.64 5.90 0.64
C LYS A 102 -26.87 5.38 1.41
N GLY A 103 -26.70 4.32 2.21
CA GLY A 103 -27.74 3.78 3.07
C GLY A 103 -28.00 4.58 4.35
N LYS A 104 -27.08 5.47 4.76
CA LYS A 104 -27.22 6.32 5.96
C LYS A 104 -27.97 7.63 5.71
N ASP A 105 -28.14 8.02 4.45
CA ASP A 105 -28.90 9.20 4.02
C ASP A 105 -30.40 8.92 3.79
N LYS A 106 -30.91 7.76 4.24
CA LYS A 106 -32.34 7.38 4.22
C LYS A 106 -32.86 7.16 5.63
#